data_AF-A0A9D5ET85-F1
#
_entry.id   AF-A0A9D5ET85-F1
#
_cell.length_a   1.000
_cell.length_b   1.000
_cell.length_c   1.000
_cell.angle_alpha   90.00
_cell.angle_beta   90.00
_cell.angle_gamma   90.00
#
_symmetry.space_group_name_H-M   'P 1'
#
loop_
_entity.id
_entity.type
_entity.pdbx_description
1 polymer ?
#
loop_
_entity_poly.entity_id
_entity_poly.type
_entity_poly.pdbx_seq_one_letter_code
_entity_poly.pdbx_strand_id
1 'polypeptide(L)'
;MAEEKCKASRLEVAERVEEILKIRLDGAQFHDCVTFAKEKGWNVSERQVGRYISSADELLVERLEKKRKPVIARHIAQRQALFARAVNAADLRTALAILDSECKLRGLFPEAGVKDLLKLLASQEERLRKMEGNSDAVTAGPATPQAQEPSPPAGQD
;
A
#
# COMPACT_ATOMS: atom_id res chain seq x y z
N MET A 1 -10.96 24.91 -38.31
CA MET A 1 -11.87 25.24 -37.20
C MET A 1 -11.41 24.42 -36.01
N ALA A 2 -10.51 24.96 -35.18
CA ALA A 2 -10.07 24.27 -33.97
C ALA A 2 -11.11 24.57 -32.88
N GLU A 3 -11.99 23.63 -32.59
CA GLU A 3 -12.93 23.73 -31.48
C GLU A 3 -12.15 23.87 -30.17
N GLU A 4 -12.38 24.98 -29.48
CA GLU A 4 -11.80 25.27 -28.19
C GLU A 4 -12.39 24.31 -27.16
N LYS A 5 -11.61 23.28 -26.79
CA LYS A 5 -11.98 22.33 -25.74
C LYS A 5 -12.09 23.06 -24.42
N CYS A 6 -13.32 23.43 -24.04
CA CYS A 6 -13.61 23.94 -22.70
C CYS A 6 -13.21 22.85 -21.69
N LYS A 7 -12.31 23.20 -20.76
CA LYS A 7 -11.82 22.28 -19.74
C LYS A 7 -12.99 21.93 -18.82
N ALA A 8 -13.29 20.65 -18.67
CA ALA A 8 -14.34 20.20 -17.77
C ALA A 8 -14.11 20.77 -16.35
N SER A 9 -15.19 21.23 -15.73
CA SER A 9 -15.12 21.78 -14.37
C SER A 9 -14.73 20.68 -13.37
N ARG A 10 -14.20 21.08 -12.21
CA ARG A 10 -13.82 20.10 -11.16
C ARG A 10 -15.00 19.22 -10.72
N LEU A 11 -16.21 19.78 -10.75
CA LEU A 11 -17.44 19.05 -10.43
C LEU A 11 -17.78 18.03 -11.51
N GLU A 12 -17.75 18.42 -12.79
CA GLU A 12 -17.98 17.49 -13.91
C GLU A 12 -16.97 16.34 -13.92
N VAL A 13 -15.71 16.62 -13.60
CA VAL A 13 -14.69 15.56 -13.49
C VAL A 13 -15.02 14.60 -12.35
N ALA A 14 -15.49 15.10 -11.21
CA ALA A 14 -15.91 14.24 -10.10
C ALA A 14 -17.11 13.37 -10.48
N GLU A 15 -18.11 13.93 -11.16
CA GLU A 15 -19.27 13.18 -11.66
C GLU A 15 -18.85 12.08 -12.65
N ARG A 16 -17.94 12.37 -13.58
CA ARG A 16 -17.39 11.37 -14.53
C ARG A 16 -16.67 10.24 -13.81
N VAL A 17 -15.90 10.56 -12.77
CA VAL A 17 -15.22 9.54 -11.93
C VAL A 17 -16.25 8.69 -11.19
N GLU A 18 -17.33 9.28 -10.67
CA GLU A 18 -18.41 8.51 -10.04
C GLU A 18 -19.16 7.61 -11.03
N GLU A 19 -19.42 8.07 -12.25
CA GLU A 19 -20.03 7.24 -13.29
C GLU A 19 -19.12 6.06 -13.68
N ILE A 20 -17.81 6.31 -13.83
CA ILE A 20 -16.83 5.25 -14.07
C ILE A 20 -16.78 4.27 -12.89
N LEU A 21 -16.83 4.76 -11.65
CA LEU A 21 -16.88 3.88 -10.48
C LEU A 21 -18.10 2.94 -10.51
N LYS A 22 -19.29 3.43 -10.93
CA LYS A 22 -20.50 2.60 -11.01
C LYS A 22 -20.31 1.42 -11.98
N ILE A 23 -19.90 1.69 -13.23
CA ILE A 23 -19.71 0.63 -14.22
C ILE A 23 -18.57 -0.33 -13.82
N ARG A 24 -17.55 0.16 -13.10
CA ARG A 24 -16.46 -0.67 -12.57
C ARG A 24 -16.94 -1.64 -11.51
N LEU A 25 -17.88 -1.25 -10.66
CA LEU A 25 -18.51 -2.13 -9.67
C LEU A 25 -19.36 -3.22 -10.34
N ASP A 26 -19.92 -2.94 -11.52
CA ASP A 26 -20.65 -3.91 -12.34
C ASP A 26 -19.72 -4.86 -13.14
N GLY A 27 -18.40 -4.67 -13.05
CA GLY A 27 -17.38 -5.54 -13.66
C GLY A 27 -16.77 -5.02 -14.96
N ALA A 28 -17.08 -3.79 -15.38
CA ALA A 28 -16.57 -3.20 -16.61
C ALA A 28 -15.02 -3.17 -16.64
N GLN A 29 -14.48 -3.52 -17.81
CA GLN A 29 -13.06 -3.47 -18.11
C GLN A 29 -12.67 -2.14 -18.77
N PHE A 30 -11.37 -1.91 -18.98
CA PHE A 30 -10.87 -0.66 -19.54
C PHE A 30 -11.53 -0.27 -20.87
N HIS A 31 -11.71 -1.24 -21.78
CA HIS A 31 -12.33 -0.99 -23.08
C HIS A 31 -13.79 -0.58 -22.96
N ASP A 32 -14.54 -1.17 -22.01
CA ASP A 32 -15.92 -0.78 -21.71
C ASP A 32 -15.99 0.66 -21.21
N CYS A 33 -15.05 1.07 -20.34
CA CYS A 33 -14.98 2.45 -19.86
C CYS A 33 -14.67 3.45 -20.98
N VAL A 34 -13.83 3.09 -21.94
CA VAL A 34 -13.53 3.93 -23.12
C VAL A 34 -14.76 4.04 -24.02
N THR A 35 -15.45 2.94 -24.29
CA THR A 35 -16.70 2.93 -25.07
C THR A 35 -17.78 3.77 -24.39
N PHE A 36 -17.96 3.59 -23.07
CA PHE A 36 -18.91 4.36 -22.27
C PHE A 36 -18.62 5.87 -22.31
N ALA A 37 -17.34 6.27 -22.19
CA ALA A 37 -16.95 7.67 -22.29
C ALA A 37 -17.21 8.27 -23.68
N LYS A 38 -17.11 7.46 -24.74
CA LYS A 38 -17.45 7.86 -26.12
C LYS A 38 -18.98 8.01 -26.29
N GLU A 39 -19.76 7.05 -25.82
CA GLU A 39 -21.23 7.09 -25.86
C GLU A 39 -21.80 8.27 -25.08
N LYS A 40 -21.18 8.63 -23.95
CA LYS A 40 -21.52 9.81 -23.16
C LYS A 40 -21.06 11.14 -23.78
N GLY A 41 -20.29 11.12 -24.86
CA GLY A 41 -19.84 12.32 -25.56
C GLY A 41 -18.81 13.16 -24.78
N TRP A 42 -18.07 12.56 -23.83
CA TRP A 42 -17.13 13.31 -22.98
C TRP A 42 -15.89 13.83 -23.73
N ASN A 43 -15.64 13.36 -24.96
CA ASN A 43 -14.52 13.76 -25.82
C ASN A 43 -13.15 13.73 -25.11
N VAL A 44 -12.97 12.76 -24.22
CA VAL A 44 -11.73 12.52 -23.46
C VAL A 44 -10.84 11.51 -24.16
N SER A 45 -9.52 11.65 -23.98
CA SER A 45 -8.56 10.67 -24.47
C SER A 45 -8.58 9.40 -23.62
N GLU A 46 -8.14 8.28 -24.18
CA GLU A 46 -8.02 7.00 -23.46
C GLU A 46 -7.13 7.12 -22.22
N ARG A 47 -6.04 7.91 -22.31
CA ARG A 47 -5.18 8.23 -21.17
C ARG A 47 -5.96 8.91 -20.04
N GLN A 48 -6.91 9.77 -20.38
CA GLN A 48 -7.73 10.47 -19.39
C GLN A 48 -8.81 9.57 -18.80
N VAL A 49 -9.36 8.63 -19.58
CA VAL A 49 -10.20 7.54 -19.04
C VAL A 49 -9.40 6.69 -18.04
N GLY A 50 -8.14 6.36 -18.36
CA GLY A 50 -7.24 5.66 -17.43
C GLY A 50 -7.06 6.41 -16.11
N ARG A 51 -6.89 7.74 -16.15
CA ARG A 51 -6.85 8.57 -14.92
C ARG A 51 -8.15 8.52 -14.13
N TYR A 52 -9.30 8.58 -14.81
CA TYR A 52 -10.59 8.49 -14.13
C TYR A 52 -10.81 7.12 -13.48
N ILE A 53 -10.34 6.04 -14.09
CA ILE A 53 -10.35 4.70 -13.48
C ILE A 53 -9.48 4.69 -12.21
N SER A 54 -8.25 5.19 -12.27
CA SER A 54 -7.39 5.28 -11.07
C SER A 54 -8.05 6.09 -9.95
N SER A 55 -8.63 7.25 -10.27
CA SER A 55 -9.36 8.06 -9.30
C SER A 55 -10.63 7.38 -8.77
N ALA A 56 -11.32 6.58 -9.59
CA ALA A 56 -12.47 5.80 -9.17
C ALA A 56 -12.06 4.69 -8.19
N ASP A 57 -10.95 3.99 -8.47
CA ASP A 57 -10.41 2.96 -7.58
C ASP A 57 -9.95 3.56 -6.24
N GLU A 58 -9.28 4.73 -6.25
CA GLU A 58 -8.93 5.48 -5.03
C GLU A 58 -10.17 5.90 -4.23
N LEU A 59 -11.20 6.40 -4.91
CA LEU A 59 -12.48 6.79 -4.31
C LEU A 59 -13.18 5.59 -3.66
N LEU A 60 -13.08 4.40 -4.27
CA LEU A 60 -13.61 3.16 -3.70
C LEU A 60 -12.88 2.82 -2.39
N VAL A 61 -11.55 2.83 -2.40
CA VAL A 61 -10.73 2.57 -1.20
C VAL A 61 -11.06 3.55 -0.09
N GLU A 62 -11.15 4.85 -0.41
CA GLU A 62 -11.49 5.88 0.59
C GLU A 62 -12.88 5.64 1.19
N ARG A 63 -13.88 5.30 0.37
CA ARG A 63 -15.24 5.00 0.83
C ARG A 63 -15.28 3.75 1.73
N LEU A 64 -14.50 2.72 1.38
CA LEU A 64 -14.40 1.51 2.18
C LEU A 64 -13.71 1.78 3.52
N GLU A 65 -12.59 2.50 3.53
CA GLU A 65 -11.88 2.87 4.76
C GLU A 65 -12.71 3.76 5.67
N LYS A 66 -13.43 4.76 5.12
CA LYS A 66 -14.36 5.59 5.91
C LYS A 66 -15.46 4.74 6.57
N LYS A 67 -15.95 3.71 5.87
CA LYS A 67 -16.97 2.79 6.39
C LYS A 67 -16.41 1.66 7.26
N ARG A 68 -15.09 1.48 7.32
CA ARG A 68 -14.46 0.39 8.07
C ARG A 68 -14.77 0.46 9.56
N LYS A 69 -14.63 1.64 10.19
CA LYS A 69 -14.93 1.85 11.62
C LYS A 69 -16.38 1.48 12.00
N PRO A 70 -17.43 2.00 11.33
CA PRO A 70 -18.81 1.63 11.67
C PRO A 70 -19.13 0.16 11.38
N VAL A 71 -18.53 -0.43 10.33
CA VAL A 71 -18.68 -1.88 10.05
C VAL A 71 -18.08 -2.72 11.18
N ILE A 72 -16.88 -2.38 11.65
CA ILE A 72 -16.24 -3.04 12.80
C ILE A 72 -17.12 -2.89 14.05
N ALA A 73 -17.61 -1.68 14.34
CA ALA A 73 -18.47 -1.43 15.51
C ALA A 73 -19.76 -2.27 15.48
N ARG A 74 -20.41 -2.35 14.31
CA ARG A 74 -21.58 -3.20 14.10
C ARG A 74 -21.26 -4.67 14.35
N HIS A 75 -20.13 -5.14 13.85
CA HIS A 75 -19.67 -6.51 14.05
C HIS A 75 -19.33 -6.85 15.51
N ILE A 76 -18.82 -5.88 16.27
CA ILE A 76 -18.61 -6.02 17.73
C ILE A 76 -19.97 -6.16 18.43
N ALA A 77 -20.92 -5.27 18.16
CA ALA A 77 -22.25 -5.31 18.79
C ALA A 77 -22.99 -6.63 18.49
N GLN A 78 -22.90 -7.12 17.25
CA GLN A 78 -23.47 -8.42 16.86
C GLN A 78 -22.85 -9.59 17.65
N ARG A 79 -21.53 -9.57 17.87
CA ARG A 79 -20.84 -10.61 18.67
C ARG A 79 -21.24 -10.55 20.13
N GLN A 80 -21.36 -9.36 20.71
CA GLN A 80 -21.82 -9.21 22.10
C GLN A 80 -23.24 -9.77 22.30
N ALA A 81 -24.14 -9.54 21.33
CA ALA A 81 -25.47 -10.14 21.35
C ALA A 81 -25.43 -11.68 21.23
N LEU A 82 -24.55 -12.23 20.38
CA LEU A 82 -24.37 -13.69 20.27
C LEU A 82 -23.76 -14.29 21.53
N PHE A 83 -22.79 -13.61 22.15
CA PHE A 83 -22.18 -14.04 23.40
C PHE A 83 -23.22 -14.14 24.51
N ALA A 84 -24.06 -13.12 24.68
CA ALA A 84 -25.14 -13.15 25.66
C ALA A 84 -26.08 -14.34 25.45
N ARG A 85 -26.42 -14.67 24.20
CA ARG A 85 -27.24 -15.84 23.87
C ARG A 85 -26.54 -17.15 24.21
N ALA A 86 -25.25 -17.29 23.90
CA ALA A 86 -24.47 -18.48 24.18
C ALA A 86 -24.32 -18.73 25.69
N VAL A 87 -24.07 -17.66 26.47
CA VAL A 87 -24.02 -17.72 27.94
C VAL A 87 -25.37 -18.15 28.52
N ASN A 88 -26.48 -17.56 28.04
CA ASN A 88 -27.82 -17.94 28.49
C ASN A 88 -28.17 -19.41 28.16
N ALA A 89 -27.62 -19.95 27.08
CA ALA A 89 -27.79 -21.35 26.70
C ALA A 89 -26.78 -22.31 27.39
N ALA A 90 -25.93 -21.80 28.29
CA ALA A 90 -24.82 -22.53 28.90
C ALA A 90 -23.84 -23.18 27.90
N ASP A 91 -23.81 -22.70 26.65
CA ASP A 91 -22.84 -23.14 25.64
C ASP A 91 -21.55 -22.33 25.78
N LEU A 92 -20.74 -22.73 26.77
CA LEU A 92 -19.49 -22.05 27.10
C LEU A 92 -18.44 -22.20 25.99
N ARG A 93 -18.50 -23.27 25.18
CA ARG A 93 -17.58 -23.46 24.05
C ARG A 93 -17.82 -22.38 23.00
N THR A 94 -19.08 -22.16 22.63
CA THR A 94 -19.44 -21.11 21.68
C THR A 94 -19.18 -19.72 22.26
N ALA A 95 -19.45 -19.50 23.55
CA ALA A 95 -19.16 -18.23 24.22
C ALA A 95 -17.66 -17.88 24.14
N LEU A 96 -16.76 -18.84 24.39
CA LEU A 96 -15.32 -18.64 24.26
C LEU A 96 -14.89 -18.34 22.82
N ALA A 97 -15.46 -19.04 21.84
CA ALA A 97 -15.17 -18.78 20.42
C ALA A 97 -15.58 -17.37 19.98
N ILE A 98 -16.71 -16.87 20.49
CA ILE A 98 -17.18 -15.50 20.21
C ILE A 98 -16.23 -14.47 20.81
N LEU A 99 -15.79 -14.66 22.07
CA LEU A 99 -14.82 -13.78 22.71
C LEU A 99 -13.49 -13.74 21.96
N ASP A 100 -12.97 -14.90 21.55
CA ASP A 100 -11.74 -14.98 20.74
C ASP A 100 -11.89 -14.22 19.41
N SER A 101 -13.02 -14.38 18.71
CA SER A 101 -13.32 -13.64 17.49
C SER A 101 -13.40 -12.12 17.73
N GLU A 102 -13.99 -11.68 18.84
CA GLU A 102 -14.07 -10.27 19.20
C GLU A 102 -12.68 -9.69 19.53
N CYS A 103 -11.84 -10.44 20.28
CA CYS A 103 -10.46 -10.06 20.59
C CYS A 103 -9.60 -9.91 19.33
N LYS A 104 -9.76 -10.82 18.35
CA LYS A 104 -9.11 -10.71 17.03
C LYS A 104 -9.55 -9.46 16.28
N LEU A 105 -10.85 -9.17 16.26
CA LEU A 105 -11.37 -7.97 15.59
C LEU A 105 -10.87 -6.66 16.23
N ARG A 106 -10.61 -6.69 17.54
CA ARG A 106 -10.03 -5.57 18.30
C ARG A 106 -8.50 -5.52 18.27
N GLY A 107 -7.83 -6.52 17.68
CA GLY A 107 -6.37 -6.62 17.66
C GLY A 107 -5.73 -6.83 19.03
N LEU A 108 -6.45 -7.46 19.97
CA LEU A 108 -5.94 -7.71 21.34
C LEU A 108 -4.90 -8.83 21.38
N PHE A 109 -4.85 -9.67 20.34
CA PHE A 109 -3.82 -10.69 20.19
C PHE A 109 -2.74 -10.20 19.22
N PRO A 110 -1.46 -10.52 19.48
CA PRO A 110 -0.44 -10.35 18.47
C PRO A 110 -0.79 -11.25 17.28
N GLU A 111 -1.07 -10.63 16.13
CA GLU A 111 -1.20 -11.32 14.85
C GLU A 111 -0.01 -12.29 14.71
N ALA A 112 -0.28 -13.56 14.34
CA ALA A 112 0.74 -14.60 14.31
C ALA A 112 1.97 -14.17 13.46
N GLY A 113 1.76 -13.35 12.43
CA GLY A 113 2.80 -12.80 11.57
C GLY A 113 3.65 -11.69 12.18
N VAL A 114 3.22 -11.00 13.25
CA VAL A 114 4.00 -9.90 13.86
C VAL A 114 5.26 -10.44 14.54
N LYS A 115 5.18 -11.61 15.16
CA LYS A 115 6.37 -12.27 15.73
C LYS A 115 7.37 -12.66 14.65
N ASP A 116 6.90 -13.14 13.51
CA ASP A 116 7.78 -13.55 12.41
C ASP A 116 8.38 -12.34 11.69
N LEU A 117 7.62 -11.24 11.59
CA LEU A 117 8.11 -9.95 11.08
C LEU A 117 9.20 -9.36 11.99
N LEU A 118 9.03 -9.45 13.31
CA LEU A 118 10.04 -9.01 14.29
C LEU A 118 11.33 -9.84 14.19
N LYS A 119 11.23 -11.16 13.99
CA LYS A 119 12.39 -12.03 13.73
C LYS A 119 13.09 -11.65 12.43
N LEU A 120 12.32 -11.38 11.37
CA LEU A 120 12.87 -10.96 10.08
C LEU A 120 13.63 -9.64 10.21
N LEU A 121 13.06 -8.65 10.90
CA LEU A 121 13.71 -7.36 11.16
C LEU A 121 15.02 -7.52 11.93
N ALA A 122 15.01 -8.30 13.01
CA ALA A 122 16.23 -8.61 13.76
C ALA A 122 17.31 -9.25 12.87
N SER A 123 16.92 -10.16 11.98
CA SER A 123 17.84 -10.78 11.02
C SER A 123 18.38 -9.80 9.97
N GLN A 124 17.61 -8.77 9.59
CA GLN A 124 18.08 -7.74 8.66
C GLN A 124 19.03 -6.76 9.33
N GLU A 125 18.77 -6.36 10.57
CA GLU A 125 19.65 -5.50 11.36
C GLU A 125 21.03 -6.15 11.56
N GLU A 126 21.09 -7.45 11.84
CA GLU A 126 22.36 -8.18 11.92
C GLU A 126 23.11 -8.22 10.58
N ARG A 127 22.39 -8.34 9.45
CA ARG A 127 23.02 -8.32 8.11
C ARG A 127 23.58 -6.95 7.79
N LEU A 128 22.84 -5.87 8.09
CA LEU A 128 23.31 -4.50 7.92
C LEU A 128 24.55 -4.24 8.77
N ARG A 129 24.54 -4.64 10.05
CA ARG A 129 25.69 -4.49 10.94
C ARG A 129 26.93 -5.26 10.45
N LYS A 130 26.74 -6.45 9.88
CA LYS A 130 27.83 -7.23 9.26
C LYS A 130 28.38 -6.58 7.99
N MET A 131 27.54 -5.90 7.21
CA MET A 131 27.99 -5.16 6.03
C MET A 131 28.73 -3.88 6.41
N GLU A 132 28.24 -3.14 7.41
CA GLU A 132 28.89 -1.93 7.93
C GLU A 132 30.24 -2.25 8.59
N GLY A 133 30.36 -3.36 9.34
CA GLY A 133 31.64 -3.81 9.89
C GLY A 133 32.65 -4.30 8.85
N ASN A 134 32.19 -4.70 7.66
CA ASN A 134 33.07 -5.11 6.56
C ASN A 134 33.54 -3.94 5.69
N SER A 135 32.80 -2.81 5.66
CA SER A 135 33.27 -1.59 4.99
C SER A 135 34.47 -0.94 5.68
N ASP A 136 34.61 -1.10 7.00
CA ASP A 136 35.80 -0.63 7.74
C ASP A 136 37.04 -1.51 7.51
N ALA A 137 36.87 -2.76 7.05
CA ALA A 137 37.97 -3.65 6.71
C ALA A 137 38.48 -3.45 5.26
N VAL A 138 37.64 -2.94 4.36
CA VAL A 138 37.98 -2.72 2.93
C VAL A 138 38.77 -1.42 2.70
N THR A 139 38.75 -0.47 3.63
CA THR A 139 39.55 0.78 3.54
C THR A 139 41.01 0.60 3.96
N ALA A 140 41.40 -0.55 4.52
CA ALA A 140 42.81 -0.92 4.72
C ALA A 140 43.38 -1.59 3.45
N GLY A 141 43.57 -0.79 2.40
CA GLY A 141 44.25 -1.22 1.17
C GLY A 141 45.74 -1.58 1.40
N PRO A 142 46.35 -2.45 0.56
CA PRO A 142 47.71 -2.92 0.76
C PRO A 142 48.71 -1.77 0.60
N ALA A 143 49.68 -1.69 1.51
CA ALA A 143 50.76 -0.72 1.46
C ALA A 143 51.57 -0.87 0.16
N THR A 144 51.56 0.16 -0.68
CA THR A 144 52.37 0.28 -1.90
C THR A 144 53.87 0.29 -1.54
N PRO A 145 54.73 -0.49 -2.21
CA PRO A 145 56.18 -0.44 -1.97
C PRO A 145 56.77 0.82 -2.62
N GLN A 146 57.58 1.56 -1.85
CA GLN A 146 58.26 2.79 -2.28
C GLN A 146 59.22 2.51 -3.44
N ALA A 147 59.00 3.17 -4.58
CA ALA A 147 59.95 3.26 -5.67
C ALA A 147 60.95 4.39 -5.35
N GLN A 148 62.25 4.07 -5.34
CA GLN A 148 63.35 5.02 -5.24
C GLN A 148 63.44 5.85 -6.53
N GLU A 149 63.38 7.18 -6.41
CA GLU A 149 63.72 8.11 -7.49
C GLU A 149 65.24 8.18 -7.68
N PRO A 150 65.79 8.12 -8.90
CA PRO A 150 67.20 8.40 -9.15
C PRO A 150 67.46 9.92 -9.20
N SER A 151 68.54 10.35 -8.53
CA SER A 151 69.00 11.73 -8.47
C SER A 151 69.34 12.33 -9.86
N PRO A 152 69.14 13.64 -10.07
CA PRO A 152 69.43 14.31 -11.34
C PRO A 152 70.94 14.62 -11.49
N PRO A 153 71.48 14.60 -12.73
CA PRO A 153 72.87 14.94 -12.99
C PRO A 153 73.08 16.45 -12.97
N ALA A 154 74.04 16.92 -12.18
CA ALA A 154 74.50 18.29 -12.15
C ALA A 154 75.82 18.43 -12.94
N GLY A 155 75.83 19.36 -13.90
CA GLY A 155 76.98 20.23 -14.15
C GLY A 155 78.00 19.79 -15.20
N GLN A 156 78.09 20.61 -16.24
CA GLN A 156 79.17 20.72 -17.21
C GLN A 156 80.41 21.37 -16.57
N ASP A 157 81.61 20.86 -16.88
CA ASP A 157 82.73 21.55 -17.54
C ASP A 157 83.86 20.55 -17.86
#